data_AF-A0A2E8HUA7-F1
#
_entry.id   AF-A0A2E8HUA7-F1
#
_cell.length_a   1.000
_cell.length_b   1.000
_cell.length_c   1.000
_cell.angle_alpha   90.00
_cell.angle_beta   90.00
_cell.angle_gamma   90.00
#
_symmetry.space_group_name_H-M   'P 1'
#
loop_
_entity.id
_entity.type
_entity.pdbx_description
1 polymer ?
#
loop_
_entity_poly.entity_id
_entity_poly.type
_entity_poly.pdbx_seq_one_letter_code
_entity_poly.pdbx_strand_id
1 'polypeptide(L)'
;MEIRNRITGELTTVSQFKASNPNTSFPKQITVEILDSYGYDPVLQGPQATVIAPYEISVRDGVEEVNGQWFTKNVVGPIFVETTDDEGYVTSAAENKAAYRVQVDAKAAKNVRDVRNRRLAASDWTQLVDQPLSDSAQVEWTSYRQALRNLPQSAGFPHDAVWPDEPS
;
A
#
# COMPACT_ATOMS: atom_id res chain seq x y z
N MET A 1 -15.86 -1.78 16.23
CA MET A 1 -16.59 -0.55 15.88
C MET A 1 -15.99 0.59 16.67
N GLU A 2 -15.67 1.68 15.99
CA GLU A 2 -15.21 2.92 16.59
C GLU A 2 -16.42 3.82 16.87
N ILE A 3 -16.33 4.61 17.94
CA ILE A 3 -17.37 5.54 18.38
C ILE A 3 -16.70 6.86 18.78
N ARG A 4 -17.42 7.96 18.63
CA ARG A 4 -16.96 9.32 18.96
C ARG A 4 -17.74 9.82 20.17
N ASN A 5 -17.06 10.38 21.17
CA ASN A 5 -17.72 11.12 22.24
C ASN A 5 -18.21 12.48 21.70
N ARG A 6 -19.50 12.79 21.86
CA ARG A 6 -20.11 13.98 21.28
C ARG A 6 -19.59 15.30 21.87
N ILE A 7 -19.18 15.28 23.15
CA ILE A 7 -18.71 16.47 23.88
C ILE A 7 -17.22 16.68 23.65
N THR A 8 -16.40 15.64 23.85
CA THR A 8 -14.94 15.77 23.76
C THR A 8 -14.41 15.60 22.33
N GLY A 9 -15.19 14.97 21.45
CA GLY A 9 -14.76 14.59 20.11
C GLY A 9 -13.80 13.39 20.09
N GLU A 10 -13.47 12.81 21.25
CA GLU A 10 -12.52 11.70 21.35
C GLU A 10 -13.07 10.44 20.68
N LEU A 11 -12.17 9.73 20.00
CA LEU A 11 -12.47 8.44 19.38
C LEU A 11 -12.10 7.31 20.33
N THR A 12 -13.01 6.37 20.52
CA THR A 12 -12.76 5.15 21.29
C THR A 12 -13.39 3.95 20.59
N THR A 13 -13.07 2.75 21.06
CA THR A 13 -13.70 1.53 20.56
C THR A 13 -14.87 1.13 21.43
N VAL A 14 -15.87 0.47 20.85
CA VAL A 14 -16.98 -0.12 21.63
C VAL A 14 -16.47 -1.02 22.76
N SER A 15 -15.37 -1.75 22.55
CA SER A 15 -14.77 -2.60 23.58
C SER A 15 -14.21 -1.79 24.76
N GLN A 16 -13.50 -0.70 24.50
CA GLN A 16 -12.98 0.21 25.54
C GLN A 16 -14.12 0.91 26.28
N PHE A 17 -15.14 1.37 25.55
CA PHE A 17 -16.35 1.94 26.14
C PHE A 17 -17.08 0.96 27.08
N LYS A 18 -17.20 -0.32 26.70
CA LYS A 18 -17.77 -1.35 27.58
C LYS A 18 -16.88 -1.57 28.81
N ALA A 19 -15.56 -1.61 28.62
CA ALA A 19 -14.60 -1.79 29.71
C ALA A 19 -14.59 -0.63 30.71
N SER A 20 -14.82 0.62 30.26
CA SER A 20 -14.92 1.79 31.15
C SER A 20 -16.23 1.84 31.94
N ASN A 21 -17.20 0.98 31.62
CA ASN A 21 -18.49 0.88 32.28
C ASN A 21 -18.71 -0.53 32.86
N PRO A 22 -17.84 -1.00 33.78
CA PRO A 22 -17.80 -2.40 34.21
C PRO A 22 -19.04 -2.85 35.00
N ASN A 23 -19.75 -1.91 35.64
CA ASN A 23 -20.97 -2.20 36.41
C ASN A 23 -22.25 -2.19 35.55
N THR A 24 -22.11 -2.06 34.22
CA THR A 24 -23.24 -2.00 33.29
C THR A 24 -23.21 -3.23 32.37
N SER A 25 -24.32 -3.95 32.32
CA SER A 25 -24.48 -5.07 31.39
C SER A 25 -24.90 -4.55 30.01
N PHE A 26 -23.98 -4.59 29.06
CA PHE A 26 -24.27 -4.23 27.66
C PHE A 26 -24.68 -5.45 26.84
N PRO A 27 -25.57 -5.29 25.85
CA PRO A 27 -25.83 -6.34 24.87
C PRO A 27 -24.58 -6.71 24.08
N LYS A 28 -24.60 -7.90 23.47
CA LYS A 28 -23.48 -8.41 22.65
C LYS A 28 -23.12 -7.42 21.54
N GLN A 29 -24.12 -7.00 20.77
CA GLN A 29 -24.03 -5.89 19.82
C GLN A 29 -24.62 -4.64 20.48
N ILE A 30 -23.83 -3.58 20.59
CA ILE A 30 -24.34 -2.30 21.10
C ILE A 30 -25.16 -1.62 19.99
N THR A 31 -26.29 -1.02 20.36
CA THR A 31 -27.14 -0.31 19.41
C THR A 31 -26.85 1.20 19.43
N VAL A 32 -27.33 1.91 18.42
CA VAL A 32 -27.10 3.36 18.30
C VAL A 32 -27.80 4.11 19.44
N GLU A 33 -28.99 3.66 19.85
CA GLU A 33 -29.77 4.28 20.93
C GLU A 33 -29.05 4.20 22.27
N ILE A 34 -28.33 3.09 22.52
CA ILE A 34 -27.49 2.96 23.72
C ILE A 34 -26.31 3.92 23.63
N LEU A 35 -25.63 4.01 22.48
CA LEU A 35 -24.54 4.97 22.32
C LEU A 35 -25.03 6.41 22.53
N ASP A 36 -26.19 6.75 21.98
CA ASP A 36 -26.83 8.06 22.13
C ASP A 36 -27.12 8.39 23.60
N SER A 37 -27.60 7.43 24.39
CA SER A 37 -27.88 7.66 25.82
C SER A 37 -26.63 7.96 26.65
N TYR A 38 -25.47 7.51 26.18
CA TYR A 38 -24.17 7.80 26.80
C TYR A 38 -23.44 8.99 26.13
N GLY A 39 -24.07 9.65 25.14
CA GLY A 39 -23.49 10.78 24.42
C GLY A 39 -22.40 10.38 23.42
N TYR A 40 -22.52 9.21 22.80
CA TYR A 40 -21.60 8.72 21.78
C TYR A 40 -22.30 8.58 20.43
N ASP A 41 -21.57 8.89 19.36
CA ASP A 41 -21.99 8.68 17.99
C ASP A 41 -21.20 7.52 17.38
N PRO A 42 -21.82 6.58 16.64
CA PRO A 42 -21.08 5.55 15.92
C PRO A 42 -20.27 6.16 14.78
N VAL A 43 -19.03 5.70 14.59
CA VAL A 43 -18.20 6.07 13.44
C VAL A 43 -18.29 4.98 12.38
N LEU A 44 -18.89 5.34 11.26
CA LEU A 44 -19.06 4.50 10.08
C LEU A 44 -17.84 4.60 9.16
N GLN A 45 -17.69 3.65 8.23
CA GLN A 45 -16.60 3.73 7.25
C GLN A 45 -16.96 4.72 6.14
N GLY A 46 -16.17 5.78 6.01
CA GLY A 46 -16.31 6.73 4.90
C GLY A 46 -15.66 6.23 3.61
N PRO A 47 -15.86 6.96 2.50
CA PRO A 47 -15.25 6.62 1.23
C PRO A 47 -13.72 6.63 1.32
N GLN A 48 -13.08 5.78 0.53
CA GLN A 48 -11.63 5.83 0.33
C GLN A 48 -11.29 7.00 -0.59
N ALA A 49 -10.10 7.57 -0.40
CA ALA A 49 -9.61 8.60 -1.32
C ALA A 49 -9.36 8.01 -2.71
N THR A 50 -9.58 8.83 -3.75
CA THR A 50 -9.16 8.46 -5.11
C THR A 50 -7.66 8.69 -5.22
N VAL A 51 -6.92 7.64 -5.55
CA VAL A 51 -5.45 7.62 -5.51
C VAL A 51 -4.85 7.24 -6.85
N ILE A 52 -3.65 7.75 -7.12
CA ILE A 52 -2.84 7.41 -8.28
C ILE A 52 -1.68 6.51 -7.86
N ALA A 53 -1.79 5.21 -8.17
CA ALA A 53 -0.69 4.27 -8.03
C ALA A 53 0.49 4.70 -8.94
N PRO A 54 1.75 4.39 -8.57
CA PRO A 54 2.20 3.62 -7.41
C PRO A 54 2.52 4.46 -6.16
N TYR A 55 2.36 5.78 -6.22
CA TYR A 55 2.87 6.70 -5.20
C TYR A 55 1.84 7.15 -4.17
N GLU A 56 0.55 6.98 -4.47
CA GLU A 56 -0.52 7.46 -3.63
C GLU A 56 -1.31 6.30 -3.00
N ILE A 57 -1.68 6.49 -1.75
CA ILE A 57 -2.49 5.56 -0.96
C ILE A 57 -3.56 6.32 -0.20
N SER A 58 -4.69 5.67 0.07
CA SER A 58 -5.76 6.26 0.88
C SER A 58 -5.36 6.13 2.34
N VAL A 59 -5.15 7.27 3.01
CA VAL A 59 -4.76 7.32 4.42
C VAL A 59 -5.88 7.96 5.24
N ARG A 60 -6.05 7.46 6.46
CA ARG A 60 -7.06 7.99 7.35
C ARG A 60 -6.65 9.36 7.88
N ASP A 61 -7.56 10.33 7.82
CA ASP A 61 -7.43 11.70 8.32
C ASP A 61 -8.59 12.05 9.27
N GLY A 62 -8.71 11.27 10.35
CA GLY A 62 -9.72 11.50 11.39
C GLY A 62 -11.13 11.02 11.02
N VAL A 63 -12.12 11.85 11.36
CA VAL A 63 -13.55 11.61 11.11
C VAL A 63 -14.22 12.90 10.64
N GLU A 64 -15.31 12.76 9.90
CA GLU A 64 -16.13 13.88 9.45
C GLU A 64 -17.62 13.57 9.62
N GLU A 65 -18.42 14.62 9.80
CA GLU A 65 -19.87 14.50 9.90
C GLU A 65 -20.50 14.70 8.52
N VAL A 66 -21.31 13.72 8.10
CA VAL A 66 -22.08 13.76 6.85
C VAL A 66 -23.52 13.39 7.17
N ASN A 67 -24.45 14.32 6.94
CA ASN A 67 -25.88 14.13 7.18
C ASN A 67 -26.23 13.63 8.60
N GLY A 68 -25.57 14.17 9.63
CA GLY A 68 -25.81 13.80 11.03
C GLY A 68 -25.23 12.45 11.46
N GLN A 69 -24.41 11.81 10.60
CA GLN A 69 -23.67 10.59 10.92
C GLN A 69 -22.17 10.85 10.79
N TRP A 70 -21.39 10.17 11.62
CA TRP A 70 -19.93 10.29 11.61
C TRP A 70 -19.30 9.20 10.76
N PHE A 71 -18.36 9.59 9.90
CA PHE A 71 -17.64 8.69 9.01
C PHE A 71 -16.13 8.83 9.21
N THR A 72 -15.39 7.75 8.96
CA THR A 72 -13.94 7.80 8.83
C THR A 72 -13.58 8.67 7.61
N LYS A 73 -12.83 9.73 7.83
CA LYS A 73 -12.36 10.59 6.75
C LYS A 73 -11.05 10.02 6.21
N ASN A 74 -10.95 9.87 4.90
CA ASN A 74 -9.72 9.40 4.24
C ASN A 74 -9.27 10.42 3.19
N VAL A 75 -7.97 10.64 3.10
CA VAL A 75 -7.33 11.57 2.17
C VAL A 75 -6.23 10.86 1.39
N VAL A 76 -5.75 11.51 0.33
CA VAL A 76 -4.60 11.03 -0.43
C VAL A 76 -3.33 11.21 0.40
N GLY A 77 -2.64 10.12 0.66
CA GLY A 77 -1.32 10.09 1.29
C GLY A 77 -0.27 9.46 0.37
N PRO A 78 1.02 9.46 0.78
CA PRO A 78 1.53 10.00 2.03
C PRO A 78 1.44 11.52 2.10
N ILE A 79 1.22 12.06 3.31
CA ILE A 79 1.28 13.51 3.56
C ILE A 79 2.73 13.85 3.86
N PHE A 80 3.32 14.72 3.04
CA PHE A 80 4.69 15.16 3.21
C PHE A 80 4.71 16.51 3.93
N VAL A 81 5.47 16.57 5.02
CA VAL A 81 5.71 17.79 5.80
C VAL A 81 7.18 18.14 5.77
N GLU A 82 7.48 19.39 6.12
CA GLU A 82 8.84 19.80 6.42
C GLU A 82 9.32 19.05 7.67
N THR A 83 10.57 18.58 7.63
CA THR A 83 11.20 17.87 8.73
C THR A 83 12.52 18.53 9.07
N THR A 84 12.80 18.67 10.37
CA THR A 84 14.09 19.14 10.87
C THR A 84 14.73 18.00 11.65
N ASP A 85 15.98 17.65 11.33
CA ASP A 85 16.72 16.63 12.07
C ASP A 85 17.34 17.19 13.37
N ASP A 86 17.98 16.31 14.14
CA ASP A 86 18.58 16.64 15.44
C ASP A 86 19.77 17.63 15.30
N GLU A 87 20.36 17.72 14.11
CA GLU A 87 21.42 18.66 13.75
C GLU A 87 20.88 20.01 13.21
N GLY A 88 19.56 20.17 13.10
CA GLY A 88 18.92 21.41 12.66
C GLY A 88 18.82 21.58 11.15
N TYR A 89 19.11 20.55 10.36
CA TYR A 89 18.94 20.56 8.91
C TYR A 89 17.47 20.39 8.55
N VAL A 90 16.97 21.30 7.71
CA VAL A 90 15.56 21.33 7.27
C VAL A 90 15.44 20.67 5.90
N THR A 91 14.60 19.66 5.81
CA THR A 91 14.19 19.03 4.54
C THR A 91 12.76 19.43 4.24
N SER A 92 12.53 20.01 3.07
CA SER A 92 11.21 20.46 2.65
C SER A 92 10.27 19.30 2.34
N ALA A 93 8.96 19.55 2.40
CA ALA A 93 7.95 18.57 1.99
C ALA A 93 8.13 18.08 0.54
N ALA A 94 8.63 18.96 -0.35
CA ALA A 94 8.88 18.60 -1.75
C ALA A 94 10.05 17.62 -1.89
N GLU A 95 11.12 17.82 -1.13
CA GLU A 95 12.28 16.92 -1.09
C GLU A 95 11.90 15.56 -0.48
N ASN A 96 11.15 15.58 0.62
CA ASN A 96 10.61 14.35 1.24
C ASN A 96 9.75 13.56 0.25
N LYS A 97 8.89 14.24 -0.53
CA LYS A 97 8.09 13.62 -1.60
C LYS A 97 8.96 13.02 -2.71
N ALA A 98 10.00 13.75 -3.14
CA ALA A 98 10.92 13.26 -4.16
C ALA A 98 11.70 12.02 -3.69
N ALA A 99 12.23 12.06 -2.46
CA ALA A 99 12.93 10.95 -1.84
C ALA A 99 12.04 9.70 -1.72
N TYR A 100 10.78 9.88 -1.31
CA TYR A 100 9.81 8.80 -1.26
C TYR A 100 9.61 8.13 -2.63
N ARG A 101 9.41 8.92 -3.70
CA ARG A 101 9.26 8.37 -5.05
C ARG A 101 10.47 7.57 -5.49
N VAL A 102 11.68 8.08 -5.24
CA VAL A 102 12.93 7.36 -5.52
C VAL A 102 12.98 6.03 -4.77
N GLN A 103 12.57 6.00 -3.50
CA GLN A 103 12.52 4.76 -2.71
C GLN A 103 11.51 3.74 -3.27
N VAL A 104 10.31 4.20 -3.65
CA VAL A 104 9.27 3.36 -4.26
C VAL A 104 9.77 2.78 -5.57
N ASP A 105 10.35 3.59 -6.45
CA ASP A 105 10.90 3.15 -7.74
C ASP A 105 12.07 2.18 -7.54
N ALA A 106 12.99 2.47 -6.62
CA ALA A 106 14.11 1.61 -6.32
C ALA A 106 13.65 0.24 -5.79
N LYS A 107 12.63 0.21 -4.93
CA LYS A 107 12.05 -1.02 -4.40
C LYS A 107 11.37 -1.83 -5.50
N ALA A 108 10.56 -1.21 -6.34
CA ALA A 108 9.93 -1.85 -7.49
C ALA A 108 10.98 -2.41 -8.46
N ALA A 109 11.98 -1.60 -8.81
CA ALA A 109 13.08 -1.99 -9.69
C ALA A 109 13.90 -3.14 -9.12
N LYS A 110 14.10 -3.21 -7.81
CA LYS A 110 14.74 -4.35 -7.15
C LYS A 110 13.89 -5.60 -7.30
N ASN A 111 12.60 -5.52 -6.98
CA ASN A 111 11.69 -6.67 -7.08
C ASN A 111 11.64 -7.24 -8.51
N VAL A 112 11.56 -6.38 -9.53
CA VAL A 112 11.62 -6.81 -10.94
C VAL A 112 12.95 -7.48 -11.25
N ARG A 113 14.09 -6.91 -10.82
CA ARG A 113 15.41 -7.53 -11.00
C ARG A 113 15.54 -8.88 -10.30
N ASP A 114 14.96 -9.04 -9.11
CA ASP A 114 14.95 -10.31 -8.37
C ASP A 114 14.13 -11.38 -9.12
N VAL A 115 12.95 -11.03 -9.65
CA VAL A 115 12.14 -11.94 -10.49
C VAL A 115 12.89 -12.31 -11.77
N ARG A 116 13.51 -11.32 -12.45
CA ARG A 116 14.34 -11.55 -13.65
C ARG A 116 15.47 -12.53 -13.36
N ASN A 117 16.20 -12.33 -12.28
CA ASN A 117 17.30 -13.20 -11.90
C ASN A 117 16.82 -14.63 -11.62
N ARG A 118 15.64 -14.79 -10.99
CA ARG A 118 15.03 -16.12 -10.79
C ARG A 118 14.68 -16.81 -12.11
N ARG A 119 14.08 -16.09 -13.07
CA ARG A 119 13.76 -16.64 -14.41
C ARG A 119 15.01 -16.99 -15.22
N LEU A 120 16.06 -16.18 -15.12
CA LEU A 120 17.37 -16.51 -15.71
C LEU A 120 17.98 -17.74 -15.04
N ALA A 121 17.90 -17.88 -13.72
CA ALA A 121 18.41 -19.09 -13.05
C ALA A 121 17.62 -20.34 -13.46
N ALA A 122 16.29 -20.25 -13.54
CA ALA A 122 15.42 -21.37 -13.93
C ALA A 122 15.67 -21.86 -15.37
N SER A 123 16.06 -20.95 -16.28
CA SER A 123 16.34 -21.27 -17.68
C SER A 123 17.81 -21.52 -17.98
N ASP A 124 18.68 -21.67 -16.98
CA ASP A 124 20.13 -21.75 -17.21
C ASP A 124 20.56 -23.03 -17.94
N TRP A 125 19.87 -24.14 -17.67
CA TRP A 125 20.12 -25.44 -18.29
C TRP A 125 20.01 -25.40 -19.83
N THR A 126 19.19 -24.49 -20.38
CA THR A 126 18.97 -24.31 -21.82
C THR A 126 20.18 -23.73 -22.55
N GLN A 127 21.17 -23.22 -21.82
CA GLN A 127 22.36 -22.56 -22.36
C GLN A 127 23.60 -23.44 -22.39
N LEU A 128 23.50 -24.65 -21.82
CA LEU A 128 24.60 -25.62 -21.80
C LEU A 128 24.83 -26.18 -23.21
N VAL A 129 26.06 -26.58 -23.53
CA VAL A 129 26.38 -27.19 -24.84
C VAL A 129 25.72 -28.58 -24.99
N ASP A 130 25.63 -29.35 -23.91
CA ASP A 130 25.09 -30.72 -23.88
C ASP A 130 23.58 -30.75 -23.55
N GLN A 131 22.86 -29.73 -24.01
CA GLN A 131 21.43 -29.56 -23.73
C GLN A 131 20.58 -30.34 -24.77
N PRO A 132 19.43 -30.93 -24.39
CA PRO A 132 18.66 -31.83 -25.27
C PRO A 132 17.65 -31.15 -26.23
N LEU A 133 17.66 -29.82 -26.33
CA LEU A 133 16.79 -29.00 -27.18
C LEU A 133 17.29 -28.97 -28.63
N SER A 134 16.35 -28.77 -29.55
CA SER A 134 16.65 -28.45 -30.94
C SER A 134 17.31 -27.07 -31.09
N ASP A 135 17.98 -26.85 -32.22
CA ASP A 135 18.57 -25.55 -32.57
C ASP A 135 17.53 -24.41 -32.52
N SER A 136 16.29 -24.67 -32.97
CA SER A 136 15.19 -23.69 -32.92
C SER A 136 14.83 -23.31 -31.49
N ALA A 137 14.65 -24.30 -30.62
CA ALA A 137 14.33 -24.05 -29.22
C ALA A 137 15.49 -23.34 -28.50
N GLN A 138 16.74 -23.64 -28.83
CA GLN A 138 17.90 -22.92 -28.29
C GLN A 138 17.89 -21.42 -28.65
N VAL A 139 17.49 -21.07 -29.88
CA VAL A 139 17.34 -19.67 -30.32
C VAL A 139 16.21 -18.96 -29.56
N GLU A 140 15.08 -19.63 -29.34
CA GLU A 140 13.95 -19.10 -28.57
C GLU A 140 14.35 -18.81 -27.11
N TRP A 141 15.01 -19.77 -26.45
CA TRP A 141 15.52 -19.60 -25.09
C TRP A 141 16.57 -18.50 -24.98
N THR A 142 17.45 -18.38 -25.98
CA THR A 142 18.44 -17.29 -26.05
C THR A 142 17.76 -15.94 -26.15
N SER A 143 16.74 -15.83 -27.01
CA SER A 143 15.96 -14.60 -27.22
C SER A 143 15.17 -14.21 -25.98
N TYR A 144 14.50 -15.18 -25.33
CA TYR A 144 13.80 -14.98 -24.06
C TYR A 144 14.73 -14.45 -22.97
N ARG A 145 15.90 -15.08 -22.77
CA ARG A 145 16.88 -14.64 -21.77
C ARG A 145 17.45 -13.26 -22.08
N GLN A 146 17.61 -12.90 -23.35
CA GLN A 146 18.01 -11.55 -23.74
C GLN A 146 16.91 -10.53 -23.42
N ALA A 147 15.66 -10.84 -23.73
CA ALA A 147 14.52 -9.98 -23.39
C ALA A 147 14.41 -9.77 -21.87
N LEU A 148 14.61 -10.83 -21.06
CA LEU A 148 14.70 -10.71 -19.60
C LEU A 148 15.81 -9.75 -19.17
N ARG A 149 17.01 -9.84 -19.75
CA ARG A 149 18.12 -8.93 -19.43
C ARG A 149 17.83 -7.48 -19.80
N ASN A 150 17.07 -7.26 -20.86
CA ASN A 150 16.68 -5.94 -21.35
C ASN A 150 15.52 -5.30 -20.55
N LEU A 151 14.86 -6.01 -19.63
CA LEU A 151 13.75 -5.47 -18.82
C LEU A 151 14.03 -4.13 -18.13
N PRO A 152 15.22 -3.85 -17.55
CA PRO A 152 15.49 -2.54 -16.95
C PRO A 152 15.50 -1.36 -17.95
N GLN A 153 15.54 -1.65 -19.25
CA GLN A 153 15.52 -0.67 -20.34
C GLN A 153 14.17 -0.64 -21.06
N SER A 154 13.20 -1.48 -20.66
CA SER A 154 11.90 -1.53 -21.31
C SER A 154 10.99 -0.39 -20.86
N ALA A 155 10.05 -0.01 -21.72
CA ALA A 155 8.99 0.92 -21.37
C ALA A 155 8.18 0.37 -20.17
N GLY A 156 7.78 1.27 -19.28
CA GLY A 156 7.04 0.89 -18.07
C GLY A 156 7.91 0.38 -16.92
N PHE A 157 9.21 0.14 -17.11
CA PHE A 157 10.07 -0.23 -15.97
C PHE A 157 10.12 0.90 -14.93
N PRO A 158 9.97 0.60 -13.62
CA PRO A 158 9.80 -0.72 -13.03
C PRO A 158 8.35 -1.17 -12.77
N HIS A 159 7.36 -0.29 -12.90
CA HIS A 159 5.99 -0.53 -12.40
C HIS A 159 5.10 -1.31 -13.37
N ASP A 160 5.30 -1.12 -14.68
CA ASP A 160 4.52 -1.70 -15.77
C ASP A 160 5.42 -2.49 -16.73
N ALA A 161 6.51 -3.08 -16.22
CA ALA A 161 7.44 -3.85 -17.03
C ALA A 161 6.75 -5.08 -17.66
N VAL A 162 6.73 -5.14 -19.00
CA VAL A 162 6.18 -6.28 -19.75
C VAL A 162 7.18 -7.43 -19.75
N TRP A 163 6.77 -8.59 -19.26
CA TRP A 163 7.61 -9.79 -19.22
C TRP A 163 7.53 -10.54 -20.55
N PRO A 164 8.67 -11.06 -21.07
CA PRO A 164 8.62 -11.96 -22.21
C PRO A 164 7.94 -13.29 -21.82
N ASP A 165 7.25 -13.89 -22.78
CA ASP A 165 6.67 -15.23 -22.64
C ASP A 165 7.79 -16.28 -22.61
N GLU A 166 7.63 -17.24 -21.71
CA GLU A 166 8.58 -18.35 -21.58
C GLU A 166 8.41 -19.33 -22.74
N PRO A 167 9.49 -19.76 -23.42
CA PRO A 167 9.43 -20.77 -24.47
C PRO A 167 8.99 -22.14 -23.94
N SER A 168 8.42 -22.97 -24.83
CA SER A 168 7.99 -24.35 -24.53
C SER A 168 9.06 -25.39 -24.81
#